data_AF-A0A9P4NBV1-F1
#
_entry.id   AF-A0A9P4NBV1-F1
#
_cell.length_a   1.000
_cell.length_b   1.000
_cell.length_c   1.000
_cell.angle_alpha   90.00
_cell.angle_beta   90.00
_cell.angle_gamma   90.00
#
_symmetry.space_group_name_H-M   'P 1'
#
loop_
_entity.id
_entity.type
_entity.pdbx_description
1 polymer ?
#
loop_
_entity_poly.entity_id
_entity_poly.type
_entity_poly.pdbx_seq_one_letter_code
_entity_poly.pdbx_strand_id
1 'polypeptide(L)'
;MKSFRVLKEKATDIKFVFIIDSMDGFQGGKTGLIELVTHLASSGVKLCASSRPWNVSQDSLGHHPHLRLEHLTFNDIGNDITSSSQASMITKSLNESIRNLQLT
;
A
#
# COMPACT_ATOMS: atom_id res chain seq x y z
N MET A 1 -17.29 1.66 11.63
CA MET A 1 -17.03 1.74 10.16
C MET A 1 -18.04 2.61 9.37
N LYS A 2 -18.73 3.60 9.98
CA LYS A 2 -19.69 4.45 9.23
C LYS A 2 -19.00 5.41 8.23
N SER A 3 -17.82 5.94 8.60
CA SER A 3 -17.04 6.86 7.76
C SER A 3 -16.61 6.25 6.43
N PHE A 4 -16.15 5.00 6.43
CA PHE A 4 -15.70 4.30 5.23
C PHE A 4 -16.83 4.00 4.24
N ARG A 5 -18.06 3.79 4.73
CA ARG A 5 -19.24 3.63 3.88
C ARG A 5 -19.57 4.93 3.13
N VAL A 6 -19.62 6.05 3.84
CA VAL A 6 -19.85 7.38 3.23
C VAL A 6 -18.78 7.69 2.19
N LEU A 7 -17.54 7.31 2.46
CA LEU A 7 -16.45 7.53 1.52
C LEU A 7 -16.64 6.74 0.22
N LYS A 8 -16.99 5.46 0.34
CA LYS A 8 -17.29 4.59 -0.79
C LYS A 8 -18.47 5.11 -1.61
N GLU A 9 -19.51 5.62 -0.95
CA GLU A 9 -20.65 6.26 -1.63
C GLU A 9 -20.23 7.51 -2.39
N LYS A 10 -19.28 8.30 -1.88
CA LYS A 10 -18.74 9.47 -2.56
C LYS A 10 -17.70 9.16 -3.63
N ALA A 11 -17.18 7.94 -3.67
CA ALA A 11 -16.17 7.52 -4.65
C ALA A 11 -16.68 7.51 -6.10
N THR A 12 -18.00 7.59 -6.31
CA THR A 12 -18.61 7.75 -7.64
C THR A 12 -18.36 9.13 -8.23
N ASP A 13 -18.27 10.15 -7.38
CA ASP A 13 -18.18 11.55 -7.79
C ASP A 13 -16.79 12.13 -7.53
N ILE A 14 -16.06 11.58 -6.55
CA ILE A 14 -14.77 12.07 -6.07
C ILE A 14 -13.78 10.91 -6.08
N LYS A 15 -12.60 11.11 -6.69
CA LYS A 15 -11.53 10.10 -6.66
C LYS A 15 -10.71 10.24 -5.39
N PHE A 16 -10.56 9.14 -4.64
CA PHE A 16 -9.77 9.07 -3.41
C PHE A 16 -8.47 8.28 -3.63
N VAL A 17 -7.41 8.71 -2.94
CA VAL A 17 -6.17 7.96 -2.79
C VAL A 17 -5.86 7.84 -1.30
N PHE A 18 -5.70 6.61 -0.81
CA PHE A 18 -5.25 6.34 0.55
C PHE A 18 -3.82 5.82 0.53
N ILE A 19 -2.99 6.43 1.37
CA ILE A 19 -1.65 5.94 1.68
C ILE A 19 -1.68 5.57 3.16
N ILE A 20 -1.68 4.27 3.45
CA ILE A 20 -1.75 3.73 4.80
C ILE A 20 -0.34 3.29 5.18
N ASP A 21 0.30 4.06 6.06
CA ASP A 21 1.56 3.66 6.63
C ASP A 21 1.32 2.74 7.85
N SER A 22 1.82 1.53 7.75
CA SER A 22 1.84 0.49 8.76
C SER A 22 0.47 -0.10 9.13
N MET A 23 0.13 -1.19 8.44
CA MET A 23 -1.02 -2.04 8.74
C MET A 23 -0.95 -2.80 10.08
N ASP A 24 0.17 -2.71 10.81
CA ASP A 24 0.42 -3.40 12.09
C ASP A 24 -0.11 -2.68 13.33
N GLY A 25 -0.44 -1.39 13.22
CA GLY A 25 -1.08 -0.63 14.28
C GLY A 25 -2.56 -0.95 14.49
N PHE A 26 -3.17 -1.81 13.67
CA PHE A 26 -4.61 -2.05 13.73
C PHE A 26 -5.01 -3.06 14.81
N GLN A 27 -5.60 -2.54 15.89
CA GLN A 27 -6.05 -3.34 17.04
C GLN A 27 -7.18 -4.33 16.72
N GLY A 28 -7.92 -4.13 15.63
CA GLY A 28 -8.97 -5.06 15.19
C GLY A 28 -8.44 -6.35 14.53
N GLY A 29 -7.13 -6.57 14.55
CA GLY A 29 -6.49 -7.75 13.99
C GLY A 29 -6.24 -7.67 12.48
N LYS A 30 -5.29 -8.47 12.00
CA LYS A 30 -4.79 -8.43 10.62
C LYS A 30 -5.88 -8.68 9.59
N THR A 31 -6.77 -9.64 9.87
CA THR A 31 -7.88 -10.01 8.97
C THR A 31 -8.90 -8.87 8.83
N GLY A 32 -9.28 -8.21 9.93
CA GLY A 32 -10.25 -7.11 9.87
C GLY A 32 -9.75 -5.90 9.10
N LEU A 33 -8.43 -5.63 9.14
CA LEU A 33 -7.83 -4.57 8.33
C LEU A 33 -7.80 -4.94 6.84
N ILE A 34 -7.47 -6.19 6.51
CA ILE A 34 -7.48 -6.68 5.13
C ILE A 34 -8.89 -6.58 4.56
N GLU A 35 -9.91 -7.06 5.29
CA GLU A 35 -11.30 -6.95 4.87
C GLU A 35 -11.73 -5.49 4.65
N LEU A 36 -11.33 -4.58 5.54
CA LEU A 36 -11.60 -3.16 5.40
C LEU A 36 -10.97 -2.58 4.12
N VAL A 37 -9.69 -2.86 3.89
CA VAL A 37 -8.93 -2.39 2.72
C VAL A 37 -9.53 -2.93 1.43
N THR A 38 -9.82 -4.23 1.37
CA THR A 38 -10.45 -4.86 0.21
C THR A 38 -11.85 -4.30 -0.05
N HIS A 39 -12.63 -4.02 1.00
CA HIS A 39 -13.97 -3.45 0.84
C HIS A 39 -13.96 -2.00 0.33
N LEU A 40 -12.90 -1.26 0.64
CA LEU A 40 -12.67 0.12 0.20
C LEU A 40 -12.08 0.21 -1.20
N ALA A 41 -11.35 -0.81 -1.64
CA ALA A 41 -10.87 -0.90 -3.02
C ALA A 41 -12.09 -1.03 -3.96
N SER A 42 -12.52 0.11 -4.51
CA SER A 42 -13.62 0.23 -5.46
C SER A 42 -13.25 1.19 -6.58
N SER A 43 -14.08 1.24 -7.63
CA SER A 43 -13.95 2.29 -8.64
C SER A 43 -13.94 3.67 -7.95
N GLY A 44 -12.98 4.51 -8.34
CA GLY A 44 -12.75 5.82 -7.73
C GLY A 44 -11.89 5.82 -6.46
N VAL A 45 -11.46 4.66 -5.93
CA VAL A 45 -10.56 4.60 -4.76
C VAL A 45 -9.29 3.83 -5.09
N LYS A 46 -8.13 4.49 -4.94
CA LYS A 46 -6.82 3.84 -4.97
C LYS A 46 -6.26 3.72 -3.56
N LEU A 47 -5.59 2.60 -3.29
CA LEU A 47 -5.02 2.34 -1.97
C LEU A 47 -3.60 1.81 -2.11
N CYS A 48 -2.69 2.44 -1.37
CA CYS A 48 -1.32 2.01 -1.17
C CYS A 48 -1.16 1.77 0.33
N ALA A 49 -0.76 0.58 0.74
CA ALA A 49 -0.56 0.24 2.14
C ALA A 49 0.78 -0.45 2.35
N SER A 50 1.46 -0.09 3.44
CA SER A 50 2.66 -0.79 3.91
C SER A 50 2.31 -1.76 5.05
N SER A 51 2.91 -2.94 5.07
CA SER A 51 2.71 -3.94 6.13
C SER A 51 4.00 -4.69 6.41
N ARG A 52 4.08 -5.31 7.59
CA ARG A 52 5.10 -6.34 7.87
C ARG A 52 4.77 -7.62 7.07
N PRO A 53 5.77 -8.46 6.74
CA PRO A 53 5.58 -9.65 5.92
C PRO A 53 4.91 -10.78 6.73
N TRP A 54 3.63 -10.66 7.01
CA TRP A 54 2.85 -11.76 7.59
C TRP A 54 2.16 -12.57 6.52
N ASN A 55 2.07 -13.88 6.73
CA ASN A 55 1.42 -14.83 5.81
C ASN A 55 0.01 -14.36 5.42
N VAL A 56 -0.82 -13.95 6.38
CA VAL A 56 -2.21 -13.51 6.12
C VAL A 56 -2.29 -12.32 5.16
N SER A 57 -1.33 -11.38 5.24
CA SER A 57 -1.26 -10.24 4.32
C SER A 57 -0.87 -10.70 2.92
N GLN A 58 0.13 -11.59 2.83
CA GLN A 58 0.60 -12.12 1.56
C GLN A 58 -0.42 -13.02 0.86
N ASP A 59 -1.11 -13.87 1.61
CA ASP A 59 -2.16 -14.76 1.09
C ASP A 59 -3.35 -13.96 0.54
N SER A 60 -3.69 -12.83 1.17
CA SER A 60 -4.88 -12.05 0.81
C SER A 60 -4.60 -10.96 -0.22
N LEU A 61 -3.45 -10.29 -0.12
CA LEU A 61 -3.11 -9.11 -0.92
C LEU A 61 -1.96 -9.36 -1.90
N GLY A 62 -1.22 -10.47 -1.79
CA GLY A 62 -0.07 -10.77 -2.65
C GLY A 62 -0.41 -10.96 -4.13
N HIS A 63 -1.68 -11.18 -4.47
CA HIS A 63 -2.15 -11.21 -5.85
C HIS A 63 -2.32 -9.81 -6.48
N HIS A 64 -2.23 -8.75 -5.68
CA HIS A 64 -2.26 -7.36 -6.14
C HIS A 64 -0.84 -6.83 -6.35
N PRO A 65 -0.65 -5.73 -7.10
CA PRO A 65 0.66 -5.10 -7.22
C PRO A 65 1.24 -4.75 -5.85
N HIS A 66 2.42 -5.28 -5.57
CA HIS A 66 3.10 -5.11 -4.30
C HIS A 66 4.61 -5.05 -4.51
N LEU A 67 5.28 -4.41 -3.56
CA LEU A 67 6.73 -4.29 -3.53
C LEU A 67 7.21 -4.78 -2.17
N ARG A 68 8.31 -5.53 -2.17
CA ARG A 68 9.07 -5.85 -0.96
C ARG A 68 10.19 -4.83 -0.84
N LEU A 69 10.11 -3.98 0.17
CA LEU A 69 11.09 -2.90 0.37
C LEU A 69 12.49 -3.48 0.53
N GLU A 70 12.62 -4.63 1.20
CA GLU A 70 13.90 -5.32 1.38
C GLU A 70 14.56 -5.76 0.07
N HIS A 71 13.80 -6.02 -1.00
CA HIS A 71 14.36 -6.34 -2.32
C HIS A 71 14.84 -5.09 -3.05
N LEU A 72 14.21 -3.94 -2.80
CA LEU A 72 14.58 -2.67 -3.40
C LEU A 72 15.79 -2.06 -2.70
N THR A 73 15.87 -2.22 -1.38
CA THR A 73 16.97 -1.71 -0.57
C THR A 73 18.09 -2.73 -0.38
N PHE A 74 18.02 -3.94 -0.96
CA PHE A 74 19.05 -4.96 -0.75
C PHE A 74 20.45 -4.49 -1.15
N ASN A 75 20.57 -3.91 -2.35
CA ASN A 75 21.83 -3.35 -2.84
C ASN A 75 22.22 -2.07 -2.10
N ASP A 76 21.23 -1.32 -1.62
CA ASP A 76 21.45 -0.08 -0.90
C ASP A 76 21.94 -0.33 0.51
N ILE A 77 21.35 -1.27 1.27
CA ILE A 77 21.78 -1.71 2.60
C ILE A 77 23.21 -2.26 2.56
N GLY A 78 23.59 -2.94 1.48
CA GLY A 78 24.97 -3.38 1.25
C GLY A 78 25.97 -2.21 1.09
N ASN A 79 25.51 -1.07 0.59
CA ASN A 79 26.30 0.14 0.34
C ASN A 79 26.08 1.24 1.41
N ASP A 80 25.07 1.13 2.26
CA ASP A 80 24.63 2.13 3.27
C ASP A 80 25.50 2.11 4.54
N ILE A 81 26.61 1.39 4.54
CA ILE A 81 27.70 1.64 5.48
C ILE A 81 28.40 2.97 5.12
N THR A 82 28.13 3.57 3.94
CA THR A 82 28.95 4.68 3.42
C THR A 82 28.27 5.98 2.98
N SER A 83 26.95 6.10 2.78
CA SER A 83 26.39 7.43 2.44
C SER A 83 24.88 7.60 2.64
N SER A 84 24.52 8.40 3.65
CA SER A 84 23.17 8.90 3.90
C SER A 84 22.59 9.73 2.76
N SER A 85 21.57 9.22 2.04
CA SER A 85 20.34 9.92 1.57
C SER A 85 19.68 9.17 0.39
N GLN A 86 18.67 8.32 0.68
CA GLN A 86 18.05 7.39 -0.29
C GLN A 86 16.53 7.60 -0.49
N ALA A 87 16.00 8.80 -0.22
CA ALA A 87 14.56 9.07 -0.40
C ALA A 87 14.10 9.07 -1.88
N SER A 88 15.01 9.05 -2.86
CA SER A 88 14.68 9.27 -4.28
C SER A 88 14.33 8.01 -5.09
N MET A 89 14.76 6.82 -4.67
CA MET A 89 14.55 5.59 -5.45
C MET A 89 13.20 4.93 -5.15
N ILE A 90 12.82 4.86 -3.87
CA ILE A 90 11.51 4.34 -3.44
C ILE A 90 10.39 5.17 -4.04
N THR A 91 10.50 6.50 -4.00
CA THR A 91 9.51 7.40 -4.59
C THR A 91 9.37 7.21 -6.10
N LYS A 92 10.47 6.99 -6.83
CA LYS A 92 10.41 6.66 -8.28
C LYS A 92 9.75 5.32 -8.55
N SER A 93 10.10 4.27 -7.80
CA SER A 93 9.53 2.93 -7.96
C SER A 93 8.03 2.88 -7.64
N LEU A 94 7.62 3.62 -6.59
CA LEU A 94 6.21 3.80 -6.25
C LEU A 94 5.47 4.55 -7.37
N ASN A 95 6.07 5.61 -7.91
CA ASN A 95 5.44 6.43 -8.95
C ASN A 95 5.26 5.67 -10.28
N GLU A 96 6.24 4.85 -10.66
CA GLU A 96 6.13 3.95 -11.82
C GLU A 96 5.07 2.86 -11.60
N SER A 97 5.02 2.27 -10.40
CA SER A 97 3.98 1.29 -10.05
C SER A 97 2.57 1.91 -10.10
N ILE A 98 2.42 3.14 -9.61
CA ILE A 98 1.17 3.91 -9.65
C ILE A 98 0.77 4.28 -11.09
N ARG A 99 1.73 4.64 -11.95
CA ARG A 99 1.49 4.90 -13.37
C ARG A 99 0.97 3.67 -14.10
N ASN A 100 1.57 2.51 -13.85
CA ASN A 100 1.13 1.25 -14.47
C ASN A 100 -0.28 0.85 -14.02
N LEU A 101 -0.69 1.24 -12.81
CA LEU A 101 -2.06 1.12 -12.27
C LEU A 101 -3.05 2.17 -12.82
N GLN A 102 -2.67 3.04 -13.76
CA GLN A 102 -3.56 4.03 -14.41
C GLN A 102 -3.92 3.66 -15.87
N LEU A 103 -3.34 2.59 -16.43
CA LEU A 103 -3.52 2.20 -17.85
C LEU A 103 -4.56 1.08 -18.06
N THR A 104 -5.34 0.73 -17.05
CA THR A 104 -6.49 -0.19 -17.08
C THR A 104 -7.67 0.46 -16.39
#